data_AF-A0A7Y3C241-F1
#
_entry.id   AF-A0A7Y3C241-F1
#
_cell.length_a   1.000
_cell.length_b   1.000
_cell.length_c   1.000
_cell.angle_alpha   90.00
_cell.angle_beta   90.00
_cell.angle_gamma   90.00
#
_symmetry.space_group_name_H-M   'P 1'
#
loop_
_entity.id
_entity.type
_entity.pdbx_description
1 polymer ?
#
loop_
_entity_poly.entity_id
_entity_poly.type
_entity_poly.pdbx_seq_one_letter_code
_entity_poly.pdbx_strand_id
1 'polypeptide(L)' 'MRVFTPDQVASGTESKYLGVLVAAKYARELNSLPSEAMPLGEEKKLTTRALEALTSGQIEFRLVKRRRREEL' A
#
# COMPACT_ATOMS: atom_id res chain seq x y z
N MET A 1 -13.98 -11.71 2.47
CA MET A 1 -13.65 -10.43 1.78
C MET A 1 -13.87 -9.31 2.78
N ARG A 2 -12.86 -8.49 3.11
CA ARG A 2 -13.01 -7.35 4.04
C ARG A 2 -13.32 -6.08 3.25
N VAL A 3 -14.23 -5.25 3.74
CA VAL A 3 -14.63 -3.98 3.11
C VAL A 3 -14.00 -2.82 3.88
N PHE A 4 -13.46 -1.84 3.15
CA PHE A 4 -12.92 -0.58 3.70
C PHE A 4 -13.71 0.58 3.12
N THR A 5 -14.18 1.48 3.98
CA THR A 5 -14.94 2.64 3.54
C THR A 5 -14.01 3.74 3.00
N PRO A 6 -14.52 4.64 2.13
CA PRO A 6 -13.77 5.81 1.68
C PRO A 6 -13.18 6.63 2.82
N ASP A 7 -13.91 6.80 3.91
CA ASP A 7 -13.48 7.58 5.07
C ASP A 7 -12.35 6.88 5.84
N GLN A 8 -12.38 5.55 5.94
CA GLN A 8 -11.28 4.79 6.54
C GLN A 8 -10.00 4.94 5.72
N VAL A 9 -10.09 4.89 4.39
CA VAL A 9 -8.93 5.03 3.50
C VAL A 9 -8.40 6.47 3.48
N ALA A 10 -9.29 7.46 3.58
CA ALA A 10 -8.91 8.86 3.74
C ALA A 10 -8.36 9.17 5.15
N SER A 11 -8.61 8.36 6.15
CA SER A 11 -8.03 8.57 7.47
C SER A 11 -6.51 8.39 7.41
N GLY A 12 -5.75 9.41 7.79
CA GLY A 12 -4.29 9.40 7.71
C GLY A 12 -3.73 9.60 6.30
N THR A 13 -4.58 9.84 5.30
CA THR A 13 -4.17 10.25 3.95
C THR A 13 -4.93 11.52 3.55
N GLU A 14 -4.34 12.42 2.79
CA GLU A 14 -5.03 13.68 2.42
C GLU A 14 -6.34 13.45 1.64
N SER A 15 -6.50 12.26 1.03
CA SER A 15 -7.64 11.88 0.22
C SER A 15 -7.74 10.37 0.05
N LYS A 16 -8.96 9.83 -0.05
CA LYS A 16 -9.21 8.42 -0.37
C LYS A 16 -8.47 7.95 -1.63
N TYR A 17 -8.31 8.83 -2.62
CA TYR A 17 -7.61 8.49 -3.88
C TYR A 17 -6.12 8.29 -3.63
N LEU A 18 -5.51 9.16 -2.83
CA LEU A 18 -4.12 9.02 -2.42
C LEU A 18 -3.92 7.76 -1.59
N GLY A 19 -4.80 7.49 -0.63
CA GLY A 19 -4.75 6.26 0.15
C GLY A 19 -4.80 4.98 -0.69
N VAL A 20 -5.69 4.93 -1.70
CA VAL A 20 -5.72 3.80 -2.65
C VAL A 20 -4.40 3.66 -3.40
N LEU A 21 -3.81 4.76 -3.88
CA LEU A 21 -2.52 4.72 -4.58
C LEU A 21 -1.37 4.23 -3.67
N VAL A 22 -1.34 4.69 -2.42
CA VAL A 22 -0.34 4.26 -1.43
C VAL A 22 -0.48 2.78 -1.13
N ALA A 23 -1.68 2.29 -0.82
CA ALA A 23 -1.93 0.87 -0.56
C ALA A 23 -1.60 0.00 -1.78
N ALA A 24 -1.97 0.44 -2.99
CA ALA A 24 -1.66 -0.27 -4.22
C ALA A 24 -0.15 -0.36 -4.47
N LYS A 25 0.59 0.73 -4.22
CA LYS A 25 2.05 0.73 -4.33
C LYS A 25 2.66 -0.22 -3.30
N TYR A 26 2.26 -0.11 -2.03
CA TYR A 26 2.74 -0.98 -0.96
C TYR A 26 2.50 -2.47 -1.26
N ALA A 27 1.32 -2.83 -1.78
CA ALA A 27 1.02 -4.20 -2.20
C ALA A 27 1.96 -4.70 -3.33
N ARG A 28 2.33 -3.83 -4.28
CA ARG A 28 3.31 -4.18 -5.34
C ARG A 28 4.71 -4.37 -4.80
N GLU A 29 5.15 -3.52 -3.86
CA GLU A 29 6.44 -3.67 -3.19
C GLU A 29 6.47 -5.00 -2.43
N LEU A 30 5.44 -5.33 -1.64
CA LEU A 30 5.32 -6.62 -0.98
C LEU A 30 5.38 -7.80 -1.96
N ASN A 31 4.67 -7.69 -3.09
CA ASN A 31 4.67 -8.73 -4.12
C ASN A 31 6.03 -8.88 -4.83
N SER A 32 6.91 -7.88 -4.75
CA SER A 32 8.25 -7.94 -5.34
C SER A 32 9.28 -8.60 -4.42
N LEU A 33 8.96 -8.78 -3.14
CA LEU A 33 9.84 -9.44 -2.18
C LEU A 33 9.91 -10.95 -2.45
N PRO A 34 11.06 -11.60 -2.19
CA PRO A 34 11.18 -13.05 -2.26
C PRO A 34 10.16 -13.75 -1.36
N SER A 35 9.62 -14.88 -1.82
CA SER A 35 8.62 -15.65 -1.07
C SER A 35 9.12 -16.11 0.30
N GLU A 36 10.43 -16.37 0.47
CA GLU A 36 10.99 -16.73 1.79
C GLU A 36 11.05 -15.54 2.76
N ALA A 37 11.10 -14.31 2.25
CA ALA A 37 11.07 -13.07 3.05
C ALA A 37 9.65 -12.62 3.37
N MET A 38 8.65 -13.22 2.73
CA MET A 38 7.25 -12.97 3.05
C MET A 38 6.92 -13.64 4.39
N PRO A 39 6.08 -13.01 5.24
CA PRO A 39 5.57 -13.64 6.44
C PRO A 39 4.72 -14.86 6.04
N LEU A 40 5.37 -16.03 5.99
CA LEU A 40 4.80 -17.34 5.70
C LEU A 40 3.77 -17.67 6.78
N GLY A 41 2.51 -17.32 6.54
CA GLY A 41 1.44 -17.61 7.51
C GLY A 41 0.07 -16.99 7.22
N GLU A 42 -0.04 -15.95 6.40
CA GLU A 42 -1.35 -15.35 6.11
C GLU A 42 -1.85 -15.68 4.70
N GLU A 43 -2.92 -16.47 4.59
CA GLU A 43 -3.72 -16.69 3.36
C GLU A 43 -4.36 -15.40 2.79
N LYS A 44 -4.09 -14.24 3.41
CA LYS A 44 -4.71 -12.97 3.06
C LYS A 44 -4.03 -12.39 1.80
N LYS A 45 -4.86 -12.05 0.80
CA LYS A 45 -4.43 -11.31 -0.39
C LYS A 45 -3.66 -10.04 0.00
N LEU A 46 -2.55 -9.77 -0.69
CA LEU A 46 -1.66 -8.62 -0.40
C LEU A 46 -2.39 -7.26 -0.46
N THR A 47 -3.37 -7.12 -1.34
CA THR A 47 -4.18 -5.89 -1.43
C THR A 47 -5.04 -5.66 -0.19
N THR A 48 -5.61 -6.72 0.39
CA THR A 48 -6.33 -6.64 1.67
C THR A 48 -5.38 -6.24 2.78
N ARG A 49 -4.20 -6.89 2.85
CA ARG A 49 -3.18 -6.59 3.86
C ARG A 49 -2.66 -5.15 3.76
N ALA A 50 -2.47 -4.66 2.54
CA ALA A 50 -2.05 -3.27 2.31
C ALA A 50 -3.10 -2.25 2.76
N LEU A 51 -4.39 -2.51 2.51
CA LEU A 51 -5.47 -1.64 3.01
C LEU A 51 -5.60 -1.70 4.54
N GLU A 52 -5.34 -2.85 5.17
CA GLU A 52 -5.30 -2.94 6.64
C GLU A 52 -4.13 -2.15 7.22
N ALA A 53 -2.93 -2.32 6.66
CA ALA A 53 -1.75 -1.58 7.10
C ALA A 53 -1.96 -0.06 6.93
N LEU A 54 -2.59 0.37 5.83
CA LEU A 54 -2.94 1.78 5.63
C LEU A 54 -3.94 2.27 6.69
N THR A 55 -5.08 1.58 6.84
CA THR A 55 -6.18 2.04 7.72
C THR A 55 -5.90 1.88 9.21
N SER A 56 -4.87 1.11 9.58
CA SER A 56 -4.35 1.00 10.95
C SER A 56 -3.19 1.97 11.23
N GLY A 57 -2.81 2.81 10.26
CA GLY A 57 -1.72 3.78 10.41
C GLY A 57 -0.32 3.16 10.44
N GLN A 58 -0.15 1.93 9.94
CA GLN A 58 1.14 1.22 9.90
C GLN A 58 1.99 1.58 8.67
N ILE A 59 1.47 2.40 7.75
CA ILE A 59 2.19 2.84 6.56
C ILE A 59 2.55 4.32 6.70
N GLU A 60 3.85 4.57 6.84
CA GLU A 60 4.42 5.89 6.62
C GLU A 60 4.82 6.05 5.16
N PHE A 61 4.51 7.20 4.56
CA PHE A 61 4.90 7.49 3.18
C PHE A 61 5.18 8.96 2.98
N ARG A 62 5.92 9.27 1.92
CA ARG A 62 6.17 10.63 1.44
C ARG A 62 6.01 10.68 -0.07
N LEU A 63 5.40 11.75 -0.56
CA LEU A 63 5.33 12.01 -1.98
C LEU A 63 6.70 12.44 -2.51
N VAL A 64 7.21 11.68 -3.47
CA VAL A 64 8.46 11.97 -4.17
C VAL A 64 8.17 12.22 -5.64
N LYS A 65 8.75 13.29 -6.21
CA LYS A 65 8.67 13.53 -7.65
C LYS A 65 9.30 12.36 -8.38
N ARG A 66 8.62 11.83 -9.40
CA ARG A 66 9.17 10.81 -10.28
C ARG A 66 10.44 11.37 -10.94
N ARG A 67 11.58 10.70 -10.76
CA ARG A 67 12.80 11.05 -11.50
C ARG A 67 12.53 10.74 -12.98
N ARG A 68 12.62 11.76 -13.83
CA ARG A 68 12.66 11.57 -15.29
C ARG A 68 14.04 10.96 -15.57
N ARG A 69 14.07 9.77 -16.17
CA ARG A 69 15.33 9.21 -16.67
C ARG A 69 15.73 10.12 -17.82
N GLU A 70 16.83 10.85 -17.70
CA GLU A 70 17.43 11.50 -18.87
C GLU A 70 17.77 10.36 -19.84
N GLU A 71 17.13 10.38 -21.00
CA GLU A 71 17.46 9.49 -22.10
C GLU A 71 18.86 9.89 -22.56
N LEU A 72 19.84 9.02 -22.33
CA LEU A 72 21.19 9.10 -22.87
C LEU A 72 21.17 8.80 -24.37
#